data_AF-A0A5J4X2J3-F1
#
_entry.id   AF-A0A5J4X2J3-F1
#
_cell.length_a   1.000
_cell.length_b   1.000
_cell.length_c   1.000
_cell.angle_alpha   90.00
_cell.angle_beta   90.00
_cell.angle_gamma   90.00
#
_symmetry.space_group_name_H-M   'P 1'
#
loop_
_entity.id
_entity.type
_entity.pdbx_description
1 polymer ?
#
loop_
_entity_poly.entity_id
_entity_poly.type
_entity_poly.pdbx_seq_one_letter_code
_entity_poly.pdbx_strand_id
1 'polypeptide(L)'
;MKQKVLDQALTILELPAWLDILASRTNKRLQSNCSFLQDNLGFTLNGYSFNWGQNDPYLYPPIIQKFKILLKVREDNAEEILIIPNWKGQVQSRWIQAMKMAEVDLGEVNDCLEMGQVMKYLHQQLAPGRMKAIRLASMRYENTYQEKLVNALDLMMKL
;
A
#
# COMPACT_ATOMS: atom_id res chain seq x y z
N MET A 1 -5.49 0.06 13.29
CA MET A 1 -4.18 0.56 13.76
C MET A 1 -4.43 1.73 14.69
N LYS A 2 -3.67 1.85 15.78
CA LYS A 2 -3.73 3.01 16.68
C LYS A 2 -3.27 4.25 15.93
N GLN A 3 -3.98 5.36 16.09
CA GLN A 3 -3.72 6.58 15.32
C GLN A 3 -2.28 7.08 15.48
N LYS A 4 -1.79 7.18 16.72
CA LYS A 4 -0.43 7.63 17.03
C LYS A 4 0.65 6.83 16.29
N VAL A 5 0.46 5.52 16.13
CA VAL A 5 1.43 4.64 15.44
C VAL A 5 1.40 4.90 13.94
N LEU A 6 0.22 5.11 13.35
CA LEU A 6 0.10 5.51 11.96
C LEU A 6 0.78 6.87 11.70
N ASP A 7 0.49 7.88 12.51
CA ASP A 7 1.03 9.24 12.31
C ASP A 7 2.56 9.25 12.37
N GLN A 8 3.14 8.48 13.30
CA GLN A 8 4.60 8.29 13.39
C GLN A 8 5.16 7.61 12.15
N ALA A 9 4.50 6.55 11.66
CA ALA A 9 4.93 5.83 10.48
C ALA A 9 4.88 6.72 9.23
N LEU A 10 3.81 7.50 9.03
CA LEU A 10 3.68 8.42 7.89
C LEU A 10 4.78 9.49 7.91
N THR A 11 5.11 10.01 9.10
CA THR A 11 6.18 10.98 9.27
C THR A 11 7.54 10.38 8.89
N ILE A 12 7.85 9.15 9.35
CA ILE A 12 9.12 8.47 9.06
C ILE A 12 9.24 8.07 7.58
N LEU A 13 8.13 7.68 6.95
CA LEU A 13 8.11 7.24 5.55
C LEU A 13 8.07 8.41 4.55
N GLU A 14 7.88 9.63 5.04
CA GLU A 14 7.89 10.87 4.24
C GLU A 14 6.90 10.83 3.06
N LEU A 15 5.74 10.17 3.25
CA LEU A 15 4.65 10.16 2.28
C LEU A 15 3.37 10.70 2.96
N PRO A 16 2.87 11.88 2.55
CA PRO A 16 1.69 12.50 3.17
C PRO A 16 0.39 11.84 2.66
N ALA A 17 0.18 10.57 3.04
CA ALA A 17 -1.02 9.84 2.70
C ALA A 17 -2.24 10.47 3.38
N TRP A 18 -3.28 10.79 2.59
CA TRP A 18 -4.51 11.42 3.08
C TRP A 18 -5.78 10.58 2.80
N LEU A 19 -5.64 9.51 2.01
CA LEU A 19 -6.73 8.64 1.57
C LEU A 19 -6.55 7.20 2.06
N ASP A 20 -7.55 6.70 2.80
CA ASP A 20 -7.63 5.30 3.26
C ASP A 20 -8.52 4.48 2.32
N ILE A 21 -7.90 3.72 1.42
CA ILE A 21 -8.60 3.10 0.29
C ILE A 21 -9.44 1.87 0.69
N LEU A 22 -9.05 1.18 1.76
CA LEU A 22 -9.68 -0.08 2.18
C LEU A 22 -10.55 0.05 3.43
N ALA A 23 -10.63 1.26 3.99
CA ALA A 23 -11.45 1.54 5.16
C ALA A 23 -12.90 1.89 4.79
N SER A 24 -13.80 1.54 5.70
CA SER A 24 -15.15 2.09 5.78
C SER A 24 -15.16 3.40 6.55
N ARG A 25 -16.33 4.07 6.58
CA ARG A 25 -16.53 5.32 7.34
C ARG A 25 -16.23 5.18 8.83
N THR A 26 -16.45 4.01 9.39
CA THR A 26 -16.35 3.77 10.85
C THR A 26 -14.97 3.30 11.29
N ASN A 27 -14.08 2.93 10.37
CA ASN A 27 -12.74 2.43 10.70
C ASN A 27 -11.59 3.15 10.00
N LYS A 28 -11.87 4.18 9.19
CA LYS A 28 -10.85 5.01 8.52
C LYS A 28 -9.90 5.63 9.53
N ARG A 29 -8.63 5.72 9.14
CA ARG A 29 -7.58 6.37 9.93
C ARG A 29 -7.05 7.67 9.33
N LEU A 30 -7.52 8.01 8.14
CA LEU A 30 -7.18 9.25 7.45
C LEU A 30 -8.42 10.11 7.20
N GLN A 31 -8.16 11.31 6.68
CA GLN A 31 -9.17 12.32 6.42
C GLN A 31 -10.30 11.78 5.52
N SER A 32 -9.94 11.06 4.46
CA SER A 32 -10.88 10.50 3.49
C SER A 32 -10.77 8.98 3.38
N ASN A 33 -11.81 8.36 2.83
CA ASN A 33 -11.82 6.95 2.48
C ASN A 33 -12.57 6.71 1.17
N CYS A 34 -12.44 5.50 0.62
CA CYS A 34 -13.28 5.05 -0.48
C CYS A 34 -14.55 4.41 0.08
N SER A 35 -15.71 4.84 -0.41
CA SER A 35 -16.97 4.22 -0.01
C SER A 35 -17.21 2.94 -0.80
N PHE A 36 -17.70 1.91 -0.10
CA PHE A 36 -18.12 0.66 -0.75
C PHE A 36 -19.52 0.79 -1.40
N LEU A 37 -20.31 1.77 -0.97
CA LEU A 37 -21.62 2.11 -1.52
C LEU A 37 -21.56 3.55 -2.06
N GLN A 38 -22.49 3.91 -2.95
CA GLN A 38 -22.61 5.28 -3.46
C GLN A 38 -23.13 6.19 -2.32
N ASP A 39 -22.22 6.53 -1.42
CA ASP A 39 -22.46 7.39 -0.26
C ASP A 39 -21.78 8.74 -0.54
N ASN A 40 -22.51 9.83 -0.36
CA ASN A 40 -22.10 11.20 -0.74
C ASN A 40 -20.87 11.73 0.02
N LEU A 41 -20.28 10.93 0.92
CA LEU A 41 -19.16 11.29 1.79
C LEU A 41 -17.87 10.50 1.50
N GLY A 42 -17.90 9.53 0.58
CA GLY A 42 -16.71 8.81 0.13
C GLY A 42 -16.01 9.53 -1.02
N PHE A 43 -14.69 9.40 -1.11
CA PHE A 43 -13.92 9.96 -2.23
C PHE A 43 -14.35 9.37 -3.58
N THR A 44 -14.58 8.05 -3.61
CA THR A 44 -15.03 7.31 -4.80
C THR A 44 -15.62 5.97 -4.41
N LEU A 45 -16.34 5.35 -5.35
CA LEU A 45 -16.88 4.00 -5.23
C LEU A 45 -15.78 2.98 -5.53
N ASN A 46 -15.49 2.09 -4.59
CA ASN A 46 -14.43 1.06 -4.69
C ASN A 46 -13.01 1.65 -4.82
N GLY A 47 -12.15 1.31 -3.87
CA GLY A 47 -10.75 1.71 -3.83
C GLY A 47 -9.91 1.43 -5.07
N TYR A 48 -10.30 0.45 -5.89
CA TYR A 48 -9.56 0.03 -7.09
C TYR A 48 -10.05 0.69 -8.38
N SER A 49 -11.12 1.50 -8.35
CA SER A 49 -11.77 2.04 -9.56
C SER A 49 -11.07 3.24 -10.19
N PHE A 50 -10.13 3.85 -9.47
CA PHE A 50 -9.43 5.07 -9.89
C PHE A 50 -7.91 4.87 -9.90
N ASN A 51 -7.19 5.84 -10.46
CA ASN A 51 -5.74 5.82 -10.55
C ASN A 51 -5.09 6.30 -9.22
N TRP A 52 -4.18 5.51 -8.67
CA TRP A 52 -3.51 5.78 -7.39
C TRP A 52 -2.32 6.73 -7.50
N GLY A 53 -1.73 6.90 -8.68
CA GLY A 53 -0.50 7.68 -8.89
C GLY A 53 -0.60 9.17 -8.63
N GLN A 54 -1.80 9.69 -8.33
CA GLN A 54 -2.02 11.08 -7.93
C GLN A 54 -2.50 11.24 -6.48
N ASN A 55 -2.67 10.15 -5.74
CA ASN A 55 -3.41 10.16 -4.48
C ASN A 55 -2.62 9.59 -3.29
N ASP A 56 -1.44 9.01 -3.53
CA ASP A 56 -0.51 8.46 -2.53
C ASP A 56 -1.20 7.74 -1.36
N PRO A 57 -1.95 6.67 -1.66
CA PRO A 57 -2.88 6.13 -0.68
C PRO A 57 -2.22 5.35 0.45
N TYR A 58 -3.00 5.18 1.50
CA TYR A 58 -2.70 4.30 2.62
C TYR A 58 -3.59 3.05 2.55
N LEU A 59 -2.98 1.89 2.83
CA LEU A 59 -3.61 0.58 2.70
C LEU A 59 -3.28 -0.31 3.91
N TYR A 60 -4.33 -0.86 4.53
CA TYR A 60 -4.22 -1.97 5.48
C TYR A 60 -5.07 -3.16 5.00
N PRO A 61 -4.52 -4.00 4.09
CA PRO A 61 -5.34 -4.98 3.40
C PRO A 61 -5.54 -6.29 4.15
N PRO A 62 -6.66 -6.98 3.90
CA PRO A 62 -6.77 -8.41 4.11
C PRO A 62 -5.69 -9.15 3.32
N ILE A 63 -5.21 -10.30 3.84
CA ILE A 63 -4.08 -11.05 3.28
C ILE A 63 -4.26 -11.36 1.79
N ILE A 64 -5.48 -11.69 1.36
CA ILE A 64 -5.82 -12.09 -0.01
C ILE A 64 -5.62 -10.94 -1.02
N GLN A 65 -5.70 -9.69 -0.58
CA GLN A 65 -5.66 -8.53 -1.48
C GLN A 65 -4.24 -8.04 -1.82
N LYS A 66 -3.20 -8.58 -1.16
CA LYS A 66 -1.81 -8.11 -1.32
C LYS A 66 -1.33 -8.14 -2.78
N PHE A 67 -1.64 -9.19 -3.53
CA PHE A 67 -1.26 -9.26 -4.95
C PHE A 67 -1.96 -8.22 -5.81
N LYS A 68 -3.26 -7.97 -5.56
CA LYS A 68 -4.03 -6.97 -6.30
C LYS A 68 -3.45 -5.56 -6.09
N ILE A 69 -3.03 -5.27 -4.86
CA ILE A 69 -2.39 -4.00 -4.51
C ILE A 69 -1.06 -3.83 -5.26
N LEU A 70 -0.18 -4.83 -5.22
CA LEU A 70 1.11 -4.75 -5.91
C LEU A 70 0.95 -4.58 -7.43
N LEU A 71 -0.06 -5.23 -8.03
CA LEU A 71 -0.40 -5.02 -9.43
C LEU A 71 -0.89 -3.58 -9.66
N LYS A 72 -1.79 -3.09 -8.82
CA LYS A 72 -2.34 -1.73 -8.94
C LYS A 72 -1.26 -0.65 -8.85
N VAL A 73 -0.33 -0.76 -7.89
CA VAL A 73 0.82 0.14 -7.75
C VAL A 73 1.64 0.20 -9.03
N ARG A 74 1.89 -0.97 -9.64
CA ARG A 74 2.65 -1.08 -10.87
C ARG A 74 1.88 -0.48 -12.06
N GLU A 75 0.61 -0.84 -12.22
CA GLU A 75 -0.23 -0.41 -13.35
C GLU A 75 -0.50 1.09 -13.32
N ASP A 76 -0.73 1.66 -12.14
CA ASP A 76 -1.00 3.09 -11.98
C ASP A 76 0.26 3.95 -11.87
N ASN A 77 1.45 3.33 -11.84
CA ASN A 77 2.70 3.99 -11.51
C ASN A 77 2.62 4.82 -10.21
N ALA A 78 2.11 4.20 -9.15
CA ALA A 78 1.79 4.88 -7.90
C ALA A 78 2.89 4.74 -6.82
N GLU A 79 2.83 5.63 -5.83
CA GLU A 79 3.45 5.45 -4.53
C GLU A 79 2.36 5.22 -3.47
N GLU A 80 2.64 4.44 -2.44
CA GLU A 80 1.66 4.15 -1.38
C GLU A 80 2.31 3.79 -0.05
N ILE A 81 1.53 3.90 1.03
CA ILE A 81 1.85 3.30 2.33
C ILE A 81 1.07 2.01 2.53
N LEU A 82 1.82 0.90 2.64
CA LEU A 82 1.27 -0.43 2.88
C LEU A 82 1.60 -0.92 4.30
N ILE A 83 0.58 -1.27 5.07
CA ILE A 83 0.72 -1.87 6.41
C ILE A 83 0.52 -3.37 6.34
N ILE A 84 1.51 -4.14 6.77
CA ILE A 84 1.45 -5.61 6.74
C ILE A 84 2.13 -6.26 7.95
N PRO A 85 1.76 -7.50 8.29
CA PRO A 85 2.53 -8.33 9.20
C PRO A 85 3.93 -8.62 8.65
N ASN A 86 4.94 -8.58 9.50
CA ASN A 86 6.33 -8.92 9.21
C ASN A 86 6.56 -10.44 9.22
N TRP A 87 5.77 -11.18 8.42
CA TRP A 87 5.90 -12.64 8.33
C TRP A 87 6.93 -13.04 7.26
N LYS A 88 7.83 -13.95 7.64
CA LYS A 88 8.80 -14.57 6.75
C LYS A 88 8.11 -15.55 5.79
N GLY A 89 8.71 -15.76 4.61
CA GLY A 89 8.27 -16.80 3.67
C GLY A 89 6.99 -16.50 2.87
N GLN A 90 6.47 -15.27 2.93
CA GLN A 90 5.31 -14.90 2.10
C GLN A 90 5.70 -14.84 0.61
N VAL A 91 4.86 -15.39 -0.27
CA VAL A 91 5.11 -15.46 -1.73
C VAL A 91 5.36 -14.06 -2.31
N GLN A 92 4.57 -13.07 -1.90
CA GLN A 92 4.74 -11.68 -2.37
C GLN A 92 5.96 -10.94 -1.79
N SER A 93 6.74 -11.54 -0.88
CA SER A 93 7.87 -10.86 -0.24
C SER A 93 8.89 -10.32 -1.24
N ARG A 94 9.18 -11.07 -2.31
CA ARG A 94 10.12 -10.63 -3.36
C ARG A 94 9.65 -9.36 -4.08
N TRP A 95 8.36 -9.29 -4.39
CA TRP A 95 7.77 -8.13 -5.07
C TRP A 95 7.78 -6.91 -4.17
N ILE A 96 7.38 -7.08 -2.91
CA ILE A 96 7.43 -6.02 -1.89
C ILE A 96 8.85 -5.49 -1.72
N GLN A 97 9.86 -6.36 -1.64
CA GLN A 97 11.25 -5.92 -1.50
C GLN A 97 11.74 -5.15 -2.73
N ALA A 98 11.35 -5.57 -3.94
CA ALA A 98 11.77 -4.91 -5.17
C ALA A 98 11.03 -3.58 -5.43
N MET A 99 9.85 -3.37 -4.82
CA MET A 99 9.05 -2.13 -4.91
C MET A 99 9.25 -1.21 -3.70
N LYS A 100 9.96 -1.66 -2.66
CA LYS A 100 10.14 -0.94 -1.40
C LYS A 100 11.10 0.24 -1.59
N MET A 101 10.64 1.42 -1.19
CA MET A 101 11.49 2.59 -1.01
C MET A 101 12.00 2.70 0.43
N ALA A 102 11.10 2.51 1.40
CA ALA A 102 11.41 2.60 2.82
C ALA A 102 10.49 1.68 3.63
N GLU A 103 10.91 1.29 4.83
CA GLU A 103 10.06 0.58 5.78
C GLU A 103 10.33 1.04 7.22
N VAL A 104 9.32 0.90 8.07
CA VAL A 104 9.41 1.16 9.50
C VAL A 104 8.76 0.00 10.28
N ASP A 105 9.44 -0.43 11.34
CA ASP A 105 8.90 -1.41 12.28
C ASP A 105 7.88 -0.73 13.19
N LEU A 106 6.66 -1.26 13.24
CA LEU A 106 5.57 -0.73 14.05
C LEU A 106 5.48 -1.41 15.43
N GLY A 107 6.30 -2.43 15.68
CA GLY A 107 6.31 -3.19 16.93
C GLY A 107 5.34 -4.37 16.94
N GLU A 108 5.05 -4.87 18.14
CA GLU A 108 4.13 -5.99 18.33
C GLU A 108 2.68 -5.60 18.02
N VAL A 109 1.89 -6.58 17.58
CA VAL A 109 0.51 -6.32 17.13
C VAL A 109 -0.36 -5.62 18.19
N ASN A 110 -0.19 -5.94 19.47
CA ASN A 110 -0.96 -5.34 20.55
C ASN A 110 -0.56 -3.88 20.81
N ASP A 111 0.66 -3.50 20.43
CA ASP A 111 1.17 -2.14 20.59
C ASP A 111 0.70 -1.24 19.45
N CYS A 112 0.52 -1.79 18.24
CA CYS A 112 0.19 -1.01 17.05
C CYS A 112 -1.25 -1.14 16.55
N LEU A 113 -1.96 -2.24 16.83
CA LEU A 113 -3.33 -2.47 16.38
C LEU A 113 -4.36 -2.30 17.51
N GLU A 114 -5.60 -2.07 17.08
CA GLU A 114 -6.78 -2.04 17.94
C GLU A 114 -7.77 -3.08 17.41
N MET A 115 -8.37 -3.86 18.30
CA MET A 115 -9.44 -4.76 17.91
C MET A 115 -10.70 -3.97 17.55
N GLY A 116 -11.24 -4.23 16.36
CA GLY A 116 -12.54 -3.71 15.96
C GLY A 116 -13.69 -4.29 16.79
N GLN A 117 -14.83 -3.59 16.82
CA GLN A 117 -16.00 -4.03 17.58
C GLN A 117 -16.48 -5.43 17.16
N VAL A 118 -16.54 -5.69 15.85
CA VAL A 118 -16.93 -7.01 15.30
C VAL A 118 -15.97 -8.11 15.76
N MET A 119 -14.66 -7.84 15.75
CA MET A 119 -13.67 -8.83 16.21
C MET A 119 -13.87 -9.17 17.69
N LYS A 120 -14.13 -8.16 18.53
CA LYS A 120 -14.43 -8.36 19.95
C LYS A 120 -15.69 -9.19 20.16
N TYR A 121 -16.75 -8.87 19.41
CA TYR A 121 -18.03 -9.61 19.46
C TYR A 121 -17.86 -11.08 19.05
N LEU A 122 -17.06 -11.34 18.00
CA LEU A 122 -16.80 -12.69 17.49
C LEU A 122 -15.68 -13.43 18.23
N HIS A 123 -15.16 -12.89 19.33
CA HIS A 123 -14.00 -13.44 20.07
C HIS A 123 -12.79 -13.77 19.17
N GLN A 124 -12.57 -12.96 18.13
CA GLN A 124 -11.45 -13.11 17.21
C GLN A 124 -10.16 -12.54 17.79
N GLN A 125 -9.03 -13.03 17.28
CA GLN A 125 -7.71 -12.54 17.64
C GLN A 125 -7.12 -11.66 16.53
N LEU A 126 -6.22 -10.76 16.91
CA LEU A 126 -5.39 -10.03 15.96
C LEU A 126 -4.38 -10.99 15.31
N ALA A 127 -3.93 -10.65 14.10
CA ALA A 127 -2.88 -11.40 13.43
C ALA A 127 -1.61 -11.43 14.31
N PRO A 128 -0.96 -12.59 14.50
CA PRO A 128 0.18 -12.67 15.40
C PRO A 128 1.44 -12.02 14.82
N GLY A 129 2.30 -11.56 15.73
CA GLY A 129 3.64 -11.08 15.43
C GLY A 129 3.77 -9.58 15.25
N ARG A 130 4.90 -9.18 14.66
CA ARG A 130 5.26 -7.78 14.46
C ARG A 130 4.62 -7.21 13.19
N MET A 131 4.28 -5.95 13.24
CA MET A 131 3.74 -5.21 12.10
C MET A 131 4.79 -4.28 11.51
N LYS A 132 4.67 -3.96 10.23
CA LYS A 132 5.50 -2.95 9.58
C LYS A 132 4.69 -2.10 8.61
N ALA A 133 5.14 -0.87 8.42
CA ALA A 133 4.68 0.00 7.34
C ALA A 133 5.78 0.09 6.28
N ILE A 134 5.37 0.09 5.02
CA ILE A 134 6.27 0.10 3.87
C ILE A 134 5.79 1.20 2.92
N ARG A 135 6.71 2.08 2.52
CA ARG A 135 6.50 2.93 1.35
C ARG A 135 6.86 2.13 0.11
N LEU A 136 5.87 1.86 -0.73
CA LEU A 136 6.04 1.20 -2.01
C LEU A 136 5.98 2.22 -3.13
N ALA A 137 6.74 1.96 -4.18
CA ALA A 137 6.60 2.62 -5.46
C ALA A 137 6.60 1.59 -6.58
N SER A 138 5.96 1.96 -7.69
CA SER A 138 6.08 1.24 -8.96
C SER A 138 7.57 0.99 -9.28
N MET A 139 7.88 -0.21 -9.77
CA MET A 139 9.23 -0.49 -10.27
C MET A 139 9.46 0.40 -11.49
N ARG A 140 10.44 1.30 -11.40
CA ARG A 140 11.00 1.92 -12.59
C ARG A 140 11.64 0.79 -13.39
N TYR A 141 11.01 0.36 -14.48
CA TYR A 141 11.80 -0.19 -15.57
C TYR A 141 12.70 0.96 -15.98
N GLU A 142 13.98 0.90 -15.61
CA GLU A 142 14.97 1.62 -16.40
C GLU A 142 14.67 1.20 -17.85
N ASN A 143 14.40 2.17 -18.71
CA ASN A 143 14.20 1.98 -20.14
C ASN A 143 15.46 1.39 -20.82
N THR A 144 16.39 0.81 -20.08
CA THR A 144 17.66 0.28 -20.56
C THR A 144 17.50 -0.78 -21.65
N TYR A 145 16.38 -1.49 -21.76
CA TYR A 145 16.15 -2.40 -22.90
C TYR A 145 15.61 -1.68 -24.15
N GLN A 146 14.64 -0.78 -23.99
CA GLN A 146 14.05 -0.03 -25.10
C GLN A 146 15.04 1.02 -25.64
N GLU A 147 15.74 1.76 -24.77
CA GLU A 147 16.78 2.72 -25.15
C GLU A 147 18.00 2.03 -25.79
N LYS A 148 18.43 0.86 -25.30
CA LYS A 148 19.52 0.11 -25.97
C LYS A 148 19.11 -0.39 -27.34
N LEU A 149 17.86 -0.82 -27.53
CA LEU A 149 17.35 -1.23 -28.84
C LEU A 149 17.23 -0.06 -29.80
N VAL A 150 16.68 1.07 -29.35
CA VAL A 150 16.58 2.30 -30.16
C VAL A 150 17.97 2.79 -30.54
N ASN A 151 18.91 2.85 -29.59
CA ASN A 151 20.29 3.26 -29.87
C ASN A 151 21.03 2.29 -30.80
N ALA A 152 20.78 0.98 -30.68
CA ALA A 152 21.38 -0.03 -31.57
C ALA A 152 20.81 0.04 -32.98
N LEU A 153 19.49 0.26 -33.12
CA LEU A 153 18.83 0.45 -34.42
C LEU A 153 19.30 1.74 -35.10
N ASP A 154 19.42 2.84 -34.36
CA ASP A 154 19.95 4.10 -34.85
C ASP A 154 21.40 3.99 -35.34
N LEU A 155 22.21 3.14 -34.69
CA LEU A 155 23.59 2.88 -35.10
C LEU A 155 23.65 2.02 -36.37
N MET A 156 22.74 1.05 -36.51
CA MET A 156 22.67 0.19 -37.71
C MET A 156 22.10 0.92 -38.93
N MET A 157 21.28 1.94 -38.74
CA MET A 157 20.70 2.74 -39.83
C MET A 157 21.60 3.91 -40.31
N LYS A 158 22.76 4.11 -39.66
CA LYS A 158 23.74 5.16 -40.01
C LYS A 158 24.98 4.62 -40.77
N LEU A 159 24.97 3.35 -41.16
CA LEU A 159 25.94 2.69 -42.04
C LEU A 159 25.32 2.45 -43.42
#